data_AF-A0A969PB77-F1
#
_entry.id   AF-A0A969PB77-F1
#
_cell.length_a   1.000
_cell.length_b   1.000
_cell.length_c   1.000
_cell.angle_alpha   90.00
_cell.angle_beta   90.00
_cell.angle_gamma   90.00
#
_symmetry.space_group_name_H-M   'P 1'
#
loop_
_entity.id
_entity.type
_entity.pdbx_description
1 polymer ?
#
loop_
_entity_poly.entity_id
_entity_poly.type
_entity_poly.pdbx_seq_one_letter_code
_entity_poly.pdbx_strand_id
1 'polypeptide(L)' 'MASLHLPKVCGIRAQKQAGMAGTGFVFAPPSNVRTSPNGNILCSISTRTRVNLYGSSGSWYYTDACGSIGLIHSSQLEF' A
#
# COMPACT_ATOMS: atom_id res chain seq x y z
N MET A 1 -17.06 -46.27 23.28
CA MET A 1 -16.80 -44.87 23.70
C MET A 1 -15.86 -44.26 22.66
N ALA A 2 -16.40 -43.86 21.51
CA ALA A 2 -15.61 -43.38 20.38
C ALA A 2 -15.32 -41.89 20.57
N SER A 3 -14.03 -41.58 20.66
CA SER A 3 -13.49 -40.25 20.95
C SER A 3 -13.85 -39.26 19.84
N LEU A 4 -14.56 -38.20 20.20
CA LEU A 4 -14.81 -37.02 19.36
C LEU A 4 -13.50 -36.24 19.19
N HIS A 5 -12.77 -36.50 18.11
CA HIS A 5 -11.75 -35.56 17.64
C HIS A 5 -12.42 -34.51 16.74
N LEU A 6 -12.84 -33.42 17.37
CA LEU A 6 -13.10 -32.15 16.70
C LEU A 6 -11.83 -31.73 15.95
N PRO A 7 -11.89 -31.37 14.65
CA PRO A 7 -10.78 -30.67 14.04
C PRO A 7 -10.71 -29.29 14.70
N LYS A 8 -9.74 -29.12 15.61
CA LYS A 8 -9.24 -27.80 16.00
C LYS A 8 -8.65 -27.15 14.74
N VAL A 9 -9.46 -26.48 13.94
CA VAL A 9 -8.96 -25.52 12.95
C VAL A 9 -8.53 -24.28 13.73
N CYS A 10 -7.36 -24.39 14.36
CA CYS A 10 -6.71 -23.28 15.02
C CYS A 10 -5.96 -22.51 13.94
N GLY A 11 -6.40 -21.29 13.66
CA GLY A 11 -5.66 -20.36 12.81
C GLY A 11 -6.20 -20.28 11.39
N ILE A 12 -7.24 -19.48 11.20
CA ILE A 12 -7.25 -18.58 10.04
C ILE A 12 -5.96 -17.77 10.12
N ARG A 13 -4.90 -18.27 9.46
CA ARG A 13 -3.76 -17.45 9.08
C ARG A 13 -4.34 -16.40 8.15
N ALA A 14 -4.75 -15.27 8.72
CA ALA A 14 -4.85 -14.03 7.97
C ALA A 14 -3.50 -13.93 7.26
N GLN A 15 -3.51 -14.19 5.95
CA GLN A 15 -2.34 -14.04 5.13
C GLN A 15 -1.95 -12.58 5.33
N LYS A 16 -0.95 -12.35 6.18
CA LYS A 16 -0.22 -11.11 6.23
C LYS A 16 0.50 -11.09 4.89
N GLN A 17 -0.23 -10.70 3.83
CA GLN A 17 0.36 -10.04 2.67
C GLN A 17 1.37 -9.08 3.28
N ALA A 18 2.56 -8.92 2.69
CA ALA A 18 3.42 -7.79 3.04
C ALA A 18 2.60 -6.51 2.73
N GLY A 19 1.80 -6.11 3.70
CA GLY A 19 0.38 -5.92 3.45
C GLY A 19 0.05 -4.48 3.55
N MET A 20 -0.81 -4.06 2.65
CA MET A 20 -1.39 -2.72 2.61
C MET A 20 -1.47 -2.12 4.02
N ALA A 21 -0.53 -1.23 4.30
CA ALA A 21 -0.38 -0.52 5.56
C ALA A 21 -1.51 0.50 5.75
N GLY A 22 -2.13 0.95 4.65
CA GLY A 22 -3.29 1.82 4.68
C GLY A 22 -3.70 2.31 3.29
N THR A 23 -4.53 3.35 3.26
CA THR A 23 -4.85 4.12 2.04
C THR A 23 -4.43 5.57 2.23
N GLY A 24 -3.99 6.22 1.15
CA GLY A 24 -3.78 7.67 1.10
C GLY A 24 -4.69 8.31 0.06
N PHE A 25 -5.18 9.51 0.33
CA PHE A 25 -5.94 10.30 -0.64
C PHE A 25 -5.01 11.26 -1.37
N VAL A 26 -4.91 11.12 -2.69
CA VAL A 26 -4.16 12.03 -3.54
C VAL A 26 -4.97 13.31 -3.71
N PHE A 27 -4.61 14.39 -3.00
CA PHE A 27 -5.39 15.63 -3.00
C PHE A 27 -4.83 16.72 -3.95
N ALA A 28 -3.52 16.71 -4.20
CA ALA A 28 -2.80 17.75 -4.95
C ALA A 28 -2.15 17.22 -6.25
N PRO A 29 -2.94 16.96 -7.32
CA PRO A 29 -2.39 16.62 -8.63
C PRO A 29 -1.62 17.80 -9.25
N PRO A 30 -0.57 17.55 -10.04
CA PRO A 30 -0.05 16.23 -10.44
C PRO A 30 0.83 15.59 -9.35
N SER A 31 0.46 14.38 -8.92
CA SER A 31 1.22 13.61 -7.93
C SER A 31 2.16 12.62 -8.60
N ASN A 32 3.46 12.76 -8.34
CA ASN A 32 4.46 11.98 -9.04
C ASN A 32 4.87 10.78 -8.20
N VAL A 33 4.62 9.60 -8.73
CA VAL A 33 5.12 8.34 -8.17
C VAL A 33 6.50 8.08 -8.78
N ARG A 34 7.49 7.79 -7.95
CA ARG A 34 8.89 7.60 -8.34
C ARG A 34 9.38 6.19 -8.03
N THR A 35 10.42 5.76 -8.73
CA THR A 35 11.13 4.48 -8.47
C THR A 35 11.87 4.48 -7.13
N SER A 36 12.37 5.65 -6.72
CA SER A 36 13.17 5.86 -5.51
C SER A 36 12.97 7.29 -5.01
N PRO A 37 13.30 7.59 -3.75
CA PRO A 37 13.29 8.96 -3.25
C PRO A 37 14.12 9.86 -4.16
N ASN A 38 13.53 10.93 -4.69
CA ASN A 38 14.15 11.84 -5.67
C ASN A 38 14.64 11.19 -6.99
N GLY A 39 14.30 9.93 -7.27
CA GLY A 39 14.68 9.24 -8.50
C GLY A 39 13.73 9.50 -9.68
N ASN A 40 13.81 8.62 -10.67
CA ASN A 40 12.99 8.68 -11.88
C ASN A 40 11.49 8.56 -11.55
N ILE A 41 10.68 9.37 -12.23
CA ILE A 41 9.22 9.32 -12.15
C ILE A 41 8.75 8.06 -12.89
N LEU A 42 8.04 7.18 -12.17
CA LEU A 42 7.36 6.01 -12.72
C LEU A 42 6.10 6.43 -13.47
N CYS A 43 5.25 7.19 -12.80
CA CYS A 43 4.04 7.75 -13.39
C CYS A 43 3.57 8.99 -12.62
N SER A 44 2.67 9.74 -13.25
CA SER A 44 2.03 10.91 -12.64
C SER A 44 0.53 10.65 -12.48
N ILE A 45 0.04 10.75 -11.26
CA ILE A 45 -1.37 10.70 -10.91
C ILE A 45 -1.94 12.11 -11.11
N SER A 46 -2.69 12.31 -12.19
CA SER A 46 -3.32 13.58 -12.54
C SER A 46 -4.71 13.76 -11.93
N THR A 47 -5.26 12.73 -11.30
CA THR A 47 -6.60 12.71 -10.73
C THR A 47 -6.56 12.59 -9.22
N ARG A 48 -7.55 13.16 -8.53
CA ARG A 48 -7.72 12.94 -7.10
C ARG A 48 -8.30 11.55 -6.89
N THR A 49 -7.52 10.66 -6.30
CA THR A 49 -7.93 9.26 -6.09
C THR A 49 -7.36 8.71 -4.79
N ARG A 50 -7.97 7.68 -4.25
CA ARG A 50 -7.41 6.90 -3.14
C ARG A 50 -6.43 5.87 -3.71
N VAL A 51 -5.26 5.80 -3.09
CA VAL A 51 -4.22 4.83 -3.44
C VAL A 51 -3.94 3.91 -2.27
N ASN A 52 -3.57 2.68 -2.56
CA ASN A 52 -3.13 1.73 -1.54
C ASN A 52 -1.70 2.06 -1.13
N LEU A 53 -1.43 2.02 0.17
CA LEU A 53 -0.13 2.25 0.76
C LEU A 53 0.36 0.96 1.37
N TYR A 54 1.57 0.52 1.03
CA TYR A 54 2.15 -0.76 1.48
C TYR A 54 3.17 -0.60 2.60
N GLY A 55 3.53 0.64 2.92
CA GLY A 55 4.49 1.00 3.95
C GLY A 55 5.06 2.38 3.68
N SER A 56 5.96 2.83 4.53
CA SER A 56 6.68 4.09 4.36
C SER A 56 8.20 3.90 4.49
N SER A 57 8.93 4.78 3.82
CA SER A 57 10.37 4.96 3.93
C SER A 57 10.63 6.45 4.16
N GLY A 58 10.76 6.84 5.43
CA GLY A 58 10.79 8.26 5.82
C GLY A 58 9.50 8.98 5.44
N SER A 59 9.60 10.05 4.67
CA SER A 59 8.45 10.83 4.16
C SER A 59 7.85 10.28 2.86
N TRP A 60 8.30 9.11 2.38
CA TRP A 60 7.80 8.48 1.16
C TRP A 60 6.96 7.26 1.49
N TYR A 61 5.85 7.07 0.79
CA TYR A 61 4.97 5.91 0.94
C TYR A 61 5.02 5.02 -0.30
N TYR A 62 5.03 3.71 -0.09
CA TYR A 62 4.97 2.74 -1.18
C TYR A 62 3.54 2.61 -1.69
N THR A 63 3.33 2.74 -3.00
CA THR A 63 2.02 2.63 -3.63
C THR A 63 2.12 1.87 -4.96
N ASP A 64 1.05 1.16 -5.32
CA ASP A 64 0.90 0.41 -6.57
C ASP A 64 0.10 1.19 -7.64
N ALA A 65 -0.14 2.49 -7.42
CA ALA A 65 -1.00 3.31 -8.28
C ALA A 65 -0.59 3.35 -9.77
N CYS A 66 0.67 3.03 -10.09
CA CYS A 66 1.17 2.95 -11.47
C CYS A 66 1.12 1.53 -12.08
N GLY A 67 0.53 0.55 -11.40
CA GLY A 67 0.59 -0.88 -11.77
C GLY A 67 1.87 -1.60 -11.32
N SER A 68 2.83 -0.87 -10.74
CA SER A 68 4.02 -1.39 -10.09
C SER A 68 4.27 -0.64 -8.78
N ILE A 69 4.99 -1.27 -7.84
CA ILE A 69 5.36 -0.61 -6.58
C ILE A 69 6.28 0.59 -6.86
N GLY A 70 5.81 1.77 -6.50
CA GLY A 70 6.55 3.02 -6.53
C GLY A 70 6.42 3.77 -5.21
N LEU A 71 7.03 4.95 -5.15
CA LEU A 71 7.10 5.81 -3.98
C LEU A 71 6.42 7.14 -4.26
N ILE A 72 5.50 7.54 -3.38
CA ILE A 72 4.82 8.84 -3.40
C ILE A 72 5.18 9.63 -2.15
N HIS A 73 5.46 10.92 -2.30
CA HIS A 73 5.82 11.76 -1.16
C HIS A 73 4.58 12.09 -0.32
N SER A 74 4.73 12.10 1.00
CA SER A 74 3.65 12.39 1.95
C SER A 74 2.97 13.73 1.71
N SER A 75 3.70 14.75 1.22
CA SER A 75 3.13 16.07 0.91
C SER A 75 2.06 16.05 -0.19
N GLN A 76 1.96 14.95 -0.94
CA GLN A 76 0.98 14.77 -2.02
C GLN A 76 -0.24 13.95 -1.58
N LEU A 77 -0.21 13.46 -0.33
CA LEU A 77 -1.23 12.62 0.27
C LEU A 77 -1.89 13.34 1.46
N GLU A 78 -3.20 13.17 1.56
CA GLU A 78 -3.99 13.42 2.76
C GLU A 78 -4.43 12.06 3.34
N PHE A 79 -4.51 11.99 4.68
CA PHE A 79 -4.91 10.79 5.43
C PHE A 79 -6.27 10.99 6.09
#